data_AF-A0A562MQL9-F1
#
_entry.id   AF-A0A562MQL9-F1
#
_cell.length_a   1.000
_cell.length_b   1.000
_cell.length_c   1.000
_cell.angle_alpha   90.00
_cell.angle_beta   90.00
_cell.angle_gamma   90.00
#
_symmetry.space_group_name_H-M   'P 1'
#
loop_
_entity.id
_entity.type
_entity.pdbx_description
1 polymer ?
#
loop_
_entity_poly.entity_id
_entity_poly.type
_entity_poly.pdbx_seq_one_letter_code
_entity_poly.pdbx_strand_id
1 'polypeptide(L)'
;MSDRSQHSWKEQPVTTAAISLDEIKKRHAALSRTIWRRNTLEYVAGGVAAAFLLVMSVIAFLAARAVAHWVMAAGFATLALGMVFVGLYIFRKSTRTDADIAASGIDHLKRRLEHERDLLRSAWLWYVGPMVPGFVLSYLGYWMANPERPIFVLVAGGLTFAFLVFVVILNRRAARRIETEIRSLRK
;
A
#
# COMPACT_ATOMS: atom_id res chain seq x y z
N MET A 1 -33.18 7.58 59.91
CA MET A 1 -32.83 8.49 58.80
C MET A 1 -31.31 8.40 58.63
N SER A 2 -30.70 7.93 57.56
CA SER A 2 -31.12 7.41 56.26
C SER A 2 -29.92 6.63 55.71
N ASP A 3 -29.99 5.30 55.76
CA ASP A 3 -28.98 4.36 55.24
C ASP A 3 -29.13 4.22 53.71
N ARG A 4 -29.04 5.35 53.00
CA ARG A 4 -29.45 5.49 51.59
C ARG A 4 -28.31 5.95 50.68
N SER A 5 -27.11 5.42 50.86
CA SER A 5 -25.99 5.71 49.95
C SER A 5 -25.14 4.52 49.50
N GLN A 6 -25.39 3.29 49.99
CA GLN A 6 -24.55 2.12 49.61
C GLN A 6 -25.11 1.23 48.49
N HIS A 7 -26.33 1.49 48.00
CA HIS A 7 -27.01 0.59 47.05
C HIS A 7 -26.90 0.97 45.56
N SER A 8 -26.22 2.05 45.17
CA SER A 8 -26.32 2.57 43.79
C SER A 8 -25.27 2.04 42.78
N TRP A 9 -24.16 1.47 43.23
CA TRP A 9 -23.04 1.06 42.34
C TRP A 9 -23.10 -0.40 41.86
N LYS A 10 -23.80 -1.29 42.56
CA LYS A 10 -23.91 -2.72 42.16
C LYS A 10 -25.01 -2.98 41.14
N GLU A 11 -25.95 -2.05 40.99
CA GLU A 11 -27.09 -2.16 40.10
C GLU A 11 -26.92 -1.39 38.79
N GLN A 12 -25.73 -0.83 38.52
CA GLN A 12 -25.44 -0.36 37.17
C GLN A 12 -25.33 -1.60 36.28
N PRO A 13 -26.23 -1.81 35.30
CA PRO A 13 -25.96 -2.76 34.24
C PRO A 13 -24.72 -2.22 33.54
N VAL A 14 -23.57 -2.81 33.84
CA VAL A 14 -22.33 -2.54 33.12
C VAL A 14 -22.52 -3.18 31.76
N THR A 15 -23.33 -2.55 30.91
CA THR A 15 -23.36 -2.79 29.48
C THR A 15 -22.14 -2.10 28.87
N THR A 16 -20.94 -2.37 29.42
CA THR A 16 -19.82 -2.56 28.52
C THR A 16 -20.24 -3.74 27.66
N ALA A 17 -20.77 -3.46 26.48
CA ALA A 17 -20.81 -4.42 25.40
C ALA A 17 -19.33 -4.73 25.08
N ALA A 18 -18.72 -5.55 25.95
CA ALA A 18 -17.39 -6.06 25.78
C ALA A 18 -17.47 -6.84 24.47
N ILE A 19 -16.85 -6.29 23.42
CA ILE A 19 -16.77 -6.92 22.11
C ILE A 19 -16.39 -8.38 22.37
N SER A 20 -17.25 -9.31 21.96
CA SER A 20 -17.05 -10.72 22.28
C SER A 20 -15.77 -11.22 21.62
N LEU A 21 -15.10 -12.18 22.25
CA LEU A 21 -13.88 -12.79 21.71
C LEU A 21 -14.10 -13.33 20.27
N ASP A 22 -15.30 -13.84 20.00
CA ASP A 22 -15.68 -14.34 18.68
C ASP A 22 -15.82 -13.22 17.65
N GLU A 23 -16.30 -12.04 18.06
CA GLU A 23 -16.36 -10.87 17.20
C GLU A 23 -14.95 -10.34 16.87
N ILE A 24 -14.02 -10.37 17.83
CA ILE A 24 -12.60 -10.04 17.61
C ILE A 24 -11.98 -11.03 16.62
N LYS A 25 -12.18 -12.34 16.81
CA LYS A 25 -11.67 -13.38 15.90
C LYS A 25 -12.22 -13.21 14.48
N LYS A 26 -13.52 -12.91 14.36
CA LYS A 26 -14.18 -12.68 13.06
C LYS A 26 -13.60 -11.46 12.34
N ARG A 27 -13.40 -10.35 13.05
CA ARG A 27 -12.77 -9.13 12.50
C ARG A 27 -11.32 -9.39 12.09
N HIS A 28 -10.56 -10.10 12.92
CA HIS A 28 -9.19 -10.50 12.60
C HIS A 28 -9.11 -11.35 11.32
N ALA A 29 -9.98 -12.36 11.19
CA ALA A 29 -10.03 -13.22 10.01
C ALA A 29 -10.42 -12.44 8.74
N ALA A 30 -11.36 -11.50 8.84
CA ALA A 30 -11.76 -10.64 7.72
C ALA A 30 -10.63 -9.71 7.26
N LEU A 31 -9.92 -9.10 8.20
CA LEU A 31 -8.75 -8.26 7.93
C LEU A 31 -7.64 -9.08 7.26
N SER A 32 -7.30 -10.24 7.83
CA SER A 32 -6.29 -11.14 7.26
C SER A 32 -6.63 -11.57 5.84
N ARG A 33 -7.89 -11.94 5.56
CA ARG A 33 -8.33 -12.35 4.22
C ARG A 33 -8.22 -11.22 3.19
N THR A 34 -8.58 -10.00 3.59
CA THR A 34 -8.49 -8.82 2.73
C THR A 34 -7.04 -8.48 2.40
N ILE A 35 -6.17 -8.47 3.41
CA ILE A 35 -4.73 -8.21 3.24
C ILE A 35 -4.10 -9.30 2.36
N TRP A 36 -4.41 -10.58 2.60
CA TRP A 36 -3.90 -11.68 1.78
C TRP A 36 -4.30 -11.53 0.32
N ARG A 37 -5.59 -11.30 0.02
CA ARG A 37 -6.06 -11.12 -1.36
C ARG A 37 -5.39 -9.93 -2.04
N ARG A 38 -5.28 -8.79 -1.35
CA ARG A 38 -4.61 -7.59 -1.88
C ARG A 38 -3.14 -7.89 -2.17
N ASN A 39 -2.42 -8.42 -1.19
CA ASN A 39 -1.00 -8.71 -1.33
C ASN A 39 -0.76 -9.72 -2.46
N THR A 40 -1.55 -10.80 -2.57
CA THR A 40 -1.41 -11.78 -3.66
C THR A 40 -1.63 -11.13 -5.03
N LEU A 41 -2.65 -10.30 -5.19
CA LEU A 41 -2.89 -9.61 -6.45
C LEU A 41 -1.74 -8.64 -6.79
N GLU A 42 -1.27 -7.88 -5.81
CA GLU A 42 -0.13 -6.97 -5.96
C GLU A 42 1.16 -7.72 -6.31
N TYR A 43 1.41 -8.90 -5.73
CA TYR A 43 2.56 -9.73 -6.07
C TYR A 43 2.50 -10.28 -7.47
N VAL A 44 1.36 -10.84 -7.88
CA VAL A 44 1.22 -11.44 -9.21
C VAL A 44 1.28 -10.35 -10.27
N ALA A 45 0.46 -9.31 -10.14
CA ALA A 45 0.45 -8.20 -11.10
C ALA A 45 1.79 -7.46 -11.11
N GLY A 46 2.38 -7.23 -9.93
CA GLY A 46 3.66 -6.56 -9.79
C GLY A 46 4.82 -7.38 -10.36
N GLY A 47 4.86 -8.68 -10.09
CA GLY A 47 5.87 -9.59 -10.62
C GLY A 47 5.82 -9.71 -12.14
N VAL A 48 4.62 -9.85 -12.71
CA VAL A 48 4.44 -9.88 -14.17
C VAL A 48 4.87 -8.56 -14.81
N ALA A 49 4.46 -7.42 -14.24
CA ALA A 49 4.87 -6.11 -14.73
C ALA A 49 6.39 -5.91 -14.63
N ALA A 50 7.01 -6.29 -13.52
CA ALA A 50 8.46 -6.21 -13.33
C ALA A 50 9.22 -7.06 -14.36
N ALA A 51 8.78 -8.30 -14.60
CA ALA A 51 9.39 -9.18 -15.59
C ALA A 51 9.26 -8.60 -17.01
N PHE A 52 8.09 -8.10 -17.39
CA PHE A 52 7.87 -7.44 -18.67
C PHE A 52 8.78 -6.22 -18.84
N LEU A 53 8.83 -5.33 -17.85
CA LEU A 53 9.68 -4.13 -17.87
C LEU A 53 11.17 -4.48 -17.94
N LEU A 54 11.60 -5.54 -17.26
CA LEU A 54 12.97 -6.02 -17.33
C LEU A 54 13.31 -6.52 -18.74
N VAL A 55 12.44 -7.31 -19.36
CA VAL A 55 12.62 -7.77 -20.75
C VAL A 55 12.67 -6.57 -21.71
N MET A 56 11.76 -5.61 -21.58
CA MET A 56 11.77 -4.39 -22.39
C MET A 56 13.04 -3.57 -22.19
N SER A 57 13.55 -3.48 -20.95
CA SER A 57 14.81 -2.82 -20.64
C SER A 57 15.99 -3.48 -21.34
N VAL A 58 16.12 -4.81 -21.26
CA VAL A 58 17.19 -5.56 -21.92
C VAL A 58 17.15 -5.36 -23.43
N ILE A 59 15.98 -5.53 -24.05
CA ILE A 59 15.80 -5.33 -25.49
C ILE A 59 16.18 -3.88 -25.88
N ALA A 60 15.70 -2.89 -25.12
CA ALA A 60 15.99 -1.49 -25.40
C ALA A 60 17.48 -1.15 -25.27
N PHE A 61 18.19 -1.72 -24.27
CA PHE A 61 19.63 -1.54 -24.13
C PHE A 61 20.41 -2.20 -25.28
N LEU A 62 20.03 -3.42 -25.68
CA LEU A 62 20.68 -4.11 -26.81
C LEU A 62 20.45 -3.38 -28.15
N ALA A 63 19.30 -2.75 -28.32
CA ALA A 63 18.96 -1.97 -29.50
C ALA A 63 19.45 -0.52 -29.46
N ALA A 64 20.00 -0.04 -28.34
CA ALA A 64 20.29 1.37 -28.14
C ALA A 64 21.41 1.88 -29.07
N ARG A 65 21.04 2.78 -30.00
CA ARG A 65 21.98 3.43 -30.93
C ARG A 65 22.19 4.93 -30.64
N ALA A 66 21.31 5.53 -29.84
CA ALA A 66 21.34 6.95 -29.53
C ALA A 66 20.99 7.17 -28.05
N VAL A 67 21.41 8.32 -27.49
CA VAL A 67 21.21 8.67 -26.08
C VAL A 67 19.75 8.54 -25.64
N ALA A 68 18.80 8.92 -26.50
CA ALA A 68 17.37 8.79 -26.23
C ALA A 68 16.95 7.34 -25.88
N HIS A 69 17.49 6.35 -26.61
CA HIS A 69 17.21 4.94 -26.37
C HIS A 69 17.82 4.45 -25.06
N TRP A 70 19.03 4.91 -24.71
CA TRP A 70 19.67 4.62 -23.42
C TRP A 70 18.85 5.18 -22.25
N VAL A 71 18.36 6.41 -22.37
CA VAL A 71 17.50 7.05 -21.37
C VAL A 71 16.19 6.28 -21.19
N MET A 72 15.55 5.89 -22.28
CA MET A 72 14.31 5.10 -22.23
C MET A 72 14.54 3.71 -21.61
N ALA A 73 15.62 3.02 -21.98
CA ALA A 73 15.99 1.72 -21.43
C ALA A 73 16.28 1.78 -19.92
N ALA A 74 16.95 2.84 -19.46
CA ALA A 74 17.17 3.12 -18.04
C ALA A 74 15.84 3.38 -17.31
N GLY A 75 14.86 4.01 -17.96
CA GLY A 75 13.52 4.17 -17.41
C GLY A 75 12.82 2.84 -17.14
N PHE A 76 12.85 1.91 -18.10
CA PHE A 76 12.30 0.56 -17.92
C PHE A 76 13.04 -0.22 -16.81
N ALA A 77 14.37 -0.15 -16.76
CA ALA A 77 15.15 -0.76 -15.69
C ALA A 77 14.75 -0.20 -14.32
N THR A 78 14.61 1.11 -14.22
CA THR A 78 14.25 1.79 -12.97
C THR A 78 12.84 1.41 -12.51
N LEU A 79 11.87 1.32 -13.43
CA LEU A 79 10.52 0.82 -13.11
C LEU A 79 10.56 -0.63 -12.61
N ALA A 80 11.31 -1.51 -13.28
CA ALA A 80 11.46 -2.90 -12.85
C ALA A 80 12.07 -2.99 -11.44
N LEU A 81 13.15 -2.25 -11.18
CA LEU A 81 13.81 -2.19 -9.88
C LEU A 81 12.90 -1.67 -8.78
N GLY A 82 12.14 -0.60 -9.04
CA GLY A 82 11.19 -0.09 -8.08
C GLY A 82 10.10 -1.12 -7.75
N MET A 83 9.66 -1.92 -8.73
CA MET A 83 8.59 -2.89 -8.53
C MET A 83 9.10 -4.08 -7.70
N VAL A 84 10.34 -4.51 -7.95
CA VAL A 84 11.04 -5.47 -7.09
C VAL A 84 11.19 -4.92 -5.68
N PHE A 85 11.59 -3.65 -5.53
CA PHE A 85 11.70 -3.00 -4.22
C PHE A 85 10.36 -3.03 -3.47
N VAL A 86 9.26 -2.67 -4.13
CA VAL A 86 7.90 -2.72 -3.57
C VAL A 86 7.54 -4.14 -3.12
N GLY A 87 7.76 -5.14 -3.98
CA GLY A 87 7.49 -6.54 -3.65
C GLY A 87 8.30 -7.02 -2.44
N LEU A 88 9.59 -6.71 -2.40
CA LEU A 88 10.46 -7.04 -1.26
C LEU A 88 10.03 -6.30 0.03
N TYR A 89 9.60 -5.05 -0.09
CA TYR A 89 9.11 -4.27 1.05
C TYR A 89 7.86 -4.91 1.65
N ILE A 90 6.87 -5.27 0.83
CA ILE A 90 5.66 -5.96 1.28
C ILE A 90 6.02 -7.32 1.88
N PHE A 91 6.96 -8.06 1.28
CA PHE A 91 7.34 -9.41 1.73
C PHE A 91 7.91 -9.38 3.13
N ARG A 92 8.94 -8.56 3.33
CA ARG A 92 9.61 -8.41 4.63
C ARG A 92 8.64 -7.97 5.72
N LYS A 93 7.62 -7.20 5.37
CA LYS A 93 6.66 -6.65 6.33
C LYS A 93 5.53 -7.62 6.67
N SER A 94 5.07 -8.41 5.69
CA SER A 94 4.14 -9.51 5.93
C SER A 94 4.74 -10.56 6.87
N THR A 95 5.97 -11.00 6.61
CA THR A 95 6.66 -12.01 7.44
C THR A 95 6.88 -11.55 8.89
N ARG A 96 7.16 -10.26 9.11
CA ARG A 96 7.30 -9.69 10.47
C ARG A 96 5.98 -9.64 11.23
N THR A 97 4.87 -9.39 10.54
CA THR A 97 3.54 -9.32 11.16
C THR A 97 3.09 -10.69 11.64
N ASP A 98 3.38 -11.75 10.87
CA ASP A 98 3.01 -13.13 11.24
C ASP A 98 3.77 -13.63 12.49
N ALA A 99 4.96 -13.10 12.78
CA ALA A 99 5.75 -13.44 13.95
C ALA A 99 5.23 -12.83 15.27
N ASP A 100 4.41 -11.76 15.21
CA ASP A 100 3.99 -10.95 16.38
C ASP A 100 2.60 -11.37 16.95
N ILE A 101 2.06 -12.52 16.49
CA ILE A 101 0.73 -13.05 16.85
C ILE A 101 0.63 -13.52 18.32
N ALA A 102 1.72 -13.53 19.08
CA ALA A 102 1.79 -14.05 20.45
C ALA A 102 1.20 -13.14 21.56
N ALA A 103 0.52 -12.02 21.24
CA ALA A 103 0.00 -11.05 22.21
C ALA A 103 -1.54 -11.07 22.37
N SER A 104 -2.05 -10.55 23.49
CA SER A 104 -3.48 -10.44 23.83
C SER A 104 -4.36 -9.90 22.68
N GLY A 105 -5.54 -10.49 22.48
CA GLY A 105 -6.32 -10.34 21.24
C GLY A 105 -6.73 -8.90 20.85
N ILE A 106 -7.03 -8.02 21.81
CA ILE A 106 -7.42 -6.62 21.52
C ILE A 106 -6.20 -5.74 21.25
N ASP A 107 -5.15 -5.82 22.08
CA ASP A 107 -3.95 -5.01 21.91
C ASP A 107 -3.18 -5.39 20.66
N HIS A 108 -3.20 -6.68 20.29
CA HIS A 108 -2.65 -7.17 19.03
C HIS A 108 -3.44 -6.62 17.83
N LEU A 109 -4.78 -6.67 17.87
CA LEU A 109 -5.62 -6.11 16.81
C LEU A 109 -5.38 -4.60 16.63
N LYS A 110 -5.29 -3.85 17.73
CA LYS A 110 -5.04 -2.41 17.70
C LYS A 110 -3.68 -2.08 17.08
N ARG A 111 -2.60 -2.75 17.53
CA ARG A 111 -1.26 -2.57 16.96
C ARG A 111 -1.23 -2.88 15.46
N ARG A 112 -1.93 -3.92 15.03
CA ARG A 112 -2.02 -4.30 13.61
C ARG A 112 -2.76 -3.24 12.78
N LEU A 113 -3.86 -2.68 13.30
CA LEU A 113 -4.57 -1.58 12.65
C LEU A 113 -3.72 -0.31 12.55
N GLU A 114 -3.01 0.06 13.61
CA GLU A 114 -2.10 1.22 13.61
C GLU A 114 -0.98 1.03 12.57
N HIS A 115 -0.42 -0.18 12.48
CA HIS A 115 0.58 -0.53 11.48
C HIS A 115 0.06 -0.44 10.03
N GLU A 116 -1.13 -0.98 9.77
CA GLU A 116 -1.76 -0.96 8.43
C GLU A 116 -2.13 0.48 8.01
N ARG A 117 -2.58 1.31 8.96
CA ARG A 117 -2.82 2.74 8.72
C ARG A 117 -1.54 3.44 8.29
N ASP A 118 -0.44 3.23 9.02
CA ASP A 118 0.82 3.92 8.74
C ASP A 118 1.43 3.44 7.41
N LEU A 119 1.24 2.17 7.08
CA LEU A 119 1.53 1.58 5.77
C LEU A 119 0.85 2.33 4.63
N LEU A 120 -0.47 2.44 4.71
CA LEU A 120 -1.29 3.09 3.68
C LEU A 120 -1.00 4.59 3.62
N ARG A 121 -0.78 5.25 4.76
CA ARG A 121 -0.45 6.68 4.82
C ARG A 121 0.89 6.99 4.15
N SER A 122 1.86 6.09 4.28
CA SER A 122 3.20 6.22 3.71
C SER A 122 3.35 5.57 2.32
N ALA A 123 2.29 4.97 1.76
CA ALA A 123 2.31 4.29 0.45
C ALA A 123 2.88 5.16 -0.67
N TRP A 124 2.65 6.48 -0.64
CA TRP A 124 3.23 7.36 -1.64
C TRP A 124 4.78 7.36 -1.64
N LEU A 125 5.44 7.16 -0.49
CA LEU A 125 6.91 7.12 -0.39
C LEU A 125 7.49 5.79 -0.85
N TRP A 126 6.90 4.67 -0.42
CA TRP A 126 7.48 3.34 -0.63
C TRP A 126 6.89 2.59 -1.82
N TYR A 127 5.66 2.92 -2.26
CA TYR A 127 4.99 2.29 -3.40
C TYR A 127 5.07 3.16 -4.66
N VAL A 128 4.64 4.42 -4.57
CA VAL A 128 4.64 5.34 -5.73
C VAL A 128 6.04 5.91 -6.00
N GLY A 129 6.71 6.40 -4.95
CA GLY A 129 8.01 7.06 -5.04
C GLY A 129 9.06 6.33 -5.89
N PRO A 130 9.30 5.02 -5.68
CA PRO A 130 10.29 4.26 -6.46
C PRO A 130 9.94 4.14 -7.95
N MET A 131 8.67 4.28 -8.34
CA MET A 131 8.24 4.20 -9.75
C MET A 131 8.49 5.51 -10.51
N VAL A 132 8.39 6.65 -9.83
CA VAL A 132 8.37 7.98 -10.46
C VAL A 132 9.61 8.24 -11.33
N PRO A 133 10.86 7.99 -10.86
CA PRO A 133 12.04 8.24 -11.69
C PRO A 133 12.03 7.42 -12.99
N GLY A 134 11.54 6.17 -12.93
CA GLY A 134 11.45 5.31 -14.10
C GLY A 134 10.45 5.83 -15.14
N PHE A 135 9.27 6.28 -14.71
CA PHE A 135 8.31 6.94 -15.62
C PHE A 135 8.89 8.19 -16.26
N VAL A 136 9.56 9.04 -15.47
CA VAL A 136 10.19 10.28 -15.98
C VAL A 136 11.21 9.95 -17.05
N LEU A 137 12.11 9.00 -16.79
CA LEU A 137 13.13 8.58 -17.75
C LEU A 137 12.53 7.95 -19.01
N SER A 138 11.51 7.10 -18.88
CA SER A 138 10.86 6.48 -20.05
C SER A 138 10.19 7.53 -20.95
N TYR A 139 9.47 8.50 -20.37
CA TYR A 139 8.84 9.57 -21.15
C TYR A 139 9.86 10.55 -21.74
N LEU A 140 10.91 10.89 -21.00
CA LEU A 140 12.00 11.74 -21.48
C LEU A 140 12.72 11.08 -22.66
N GLY A 141 13.08 9.80 -22.54
CA GLY A 141 13.72 9.05 -23.62
C GLY A 141 12.84 8.95 -24.87
N TYR A 142 11.54 8.71 -24.70
CA TYR A 142 10.59 8.71 -25.81
C TYR A 142 10.52 10.08 -26.52
N TRP A 143 10.42 11.17 -25.74
CA TRP A 143 10.38 12.53 -26.28
C TRP A 143 11.65 12.88 -27.05
N MET A 144 12.82 12.55 -26.50
CA MET A 144 14.11 12.77 -27.17
C MET A 144 14.23 12.00 -28.49
N ALA A 145 13.63 10.80 -28.58
CA ALA A 145 13.63 10.00 -29.79
C ALA A 145 12.60 10.46 -30.83
N ASN A 146 11.50 11.10 -30.40
CA ASN A 146 10.38 11.51 -31.24
C ASN A 146 9.92 12.94 -30.88
N PRO A 147 10.78 13.96 -31.01
CA PRO A 147 10.47 15.33 -30.58
C PRO A 147 9.26 15.93 -31.32
N GLU A 148 8.98 15.46 -32.53
CA GLU A 148 7.84 15.85 -33.36
C GLU A 148 6.50 15.27 -32.89
N ARG A 149 6.50 14.33 -31.92
CA ARG A 149 5.30 13.69 -31.37
C ARG A 149 5.10 13.96 -29.87
N PRO A 150 5.05 15.22 -29.44
CA PRO A 150 4.93 15.55 -28.01
C PRO A 150 3.59 15.10 -27.41
N ILE A 151 2.55 14.96 -28.24
CA ILE A 151 1.20 14.64 -27.78
C ILE A 151 1.12 13.31 -27.04
N PHE A 152 1.92 12.31 -27.45
CA PHE A 152 1.98 11.02 -26.76
C PHE A 152 2.48 11.21 -25.32
N VAL A 153 3.57 11.96 -25.14
CA VAL A 153 4.19 12.20 -23.84
C VAL A 153 3.27 13.00 -22.92
N LEU A 154 2.61 14.03 -23.47
CA LEU A 154 1.68 14.85 -22.71
C LEU A 154 0.45 14.05 -22.24
N VAL A 155 -0.16 13.28 -23.14
CA VAL A 155 -1.35 12.48 -22.83
C VAL A 155 -0.99 11.30 -21.92
N ALA A 156 -0.01 10.48 -22.30
CA ALA A 156 0.38 9.31 -21.52
C ALA A 156 0.98 9.72 -20.16
N GLY A 157 1.85 10.74 -20.14
CA GLY A 157 2.43 11.28 -18.91
C GLY A 157 1.38 11.89 -18.00
N GLY A 158 0.42 12.65 -18.57
CA GLY A 158 -0.71 13.21 -17.82
C GLY A 158 -1.62 12.15 -17.22
N LEU A 159 -1.96 11.10 -17.98
CA LEU A 159 -2.73 9.96 -17.50
C LEU A 159 -1.99 9.19 -16.40
N THR A 160 -0.70 8.92 -16.57
CA THR A 160 0.13 8.28 -15.55
C THR A 160 0.18 9.12 -14.28
N PHE A 161 0.41 10.43 -14.39
CA PHE A 161 0.40 11.32 -13.24
C PHE A 161 -0.95 11.30 -12.51
N ALA A 162 -2.06 11.43 -13.24
CA ALA A 162 -3.41 11.35 -12.67
C ALA A 162 -3.65 10.00 -11.96
N PHE A 163 -3.20 8.90 -12.56
CA PHE A 163 -3.30 7.57 -11.97
C PHE A 163 -2.47 7.45 -10.67
N LEU A 164 -1.23 7.93 -10.66
CA LEU A 164 -0.39 7.91 -9.45
C LEU A 164 -1.02 8.75 -8.33
N VAL A 165 -1.53 9.95 -8.65
CA VAL A 165 -2.26 10.79 -7.68
C VAL A 165 -3.49 10.07 -7.15
N PHE A 166 -4.25 9.41 -8.03
CA PHE A 166 -5.41 8.63 -7.64
C PHE A 166 -5.05 7.49 -6.67
N VAL A 167 -3.97 6.75 -6.94
CA VAL A 167 -3.44 5.70 -6.04
C VAL A 167 -3.10 6.29 -4.67
N VAL A 168 -2.42 7.44 -4.61
CA VAL A 168 -2.11 8.13 -3.35
C VAL A 168 -3.38 8.51 -2.59
N ILE A 169 -4.39 9.03 -3.28
CA ILE A 169 -5.68 9.41 -2.67
C ILE A 169 -6.38 8.18 -2.10
N LEU A 170 -6.45 7.07 -2.84
CA LEU A 170 -7.09 5.83 -2.38
C LEU A 170 -6.41 5.30 -1.11
N ASN A 171 -5.08 5.23 -1.11
CA ASN A 171 -4.30 4.79 0.05
C ASN A 171 -4.55 5.69 1.28
N ARG A 172 -4.56 7.02 1.10
CA ARG A 172 -4.90 7.96 2.19
C ARG A 172 -6.35 7.86 2.65
N ARG A 173 -7.29 7.52 1.78
CA ARG A 173 -8.70 7.26 2.15
C ARG A 173 -8.82 5.97 2.95
N ALA A 174 -8.13 4.90 2.54
CA ALA A 174 -8.10 3.64 3.27
C ALA A 174 -7.49 3.83 4.67
N ALA A 175 -6.37 4.55 4.80
CA ALA A 175 -5.77 4.90 6.10
C ALA A 175 -6.76 5.64 7.02
N ARG A 176 -7.55 6.58 6.47
CA ARG A 176 -8.58 7.30 7.23
C ARG A 176 -9.72 6.41 7.72
N ARG A 177 -10.09 5.37 6.97
CA ARG A 177 -11.11 4.39 7.41
C ARG A 177 -10.61 3.59 8.62
N ILE A 178 -9.36 3.15 8.57
CA ILE A 178 -8.72 2.44 9.69
C ILE A 178 -8.63 3.34 10.94
N GLU A 179 -8.32 4.62 10.78
CA GLU A 179 -8.30 5.58 11.90
C GLU A 179 -9.68 5.71 12.58
N THR A 180 -10.77 5.64 11.82
CA THR A 180 -12.12 5.66 12.38
C THR A 180 -12.42 4.35 13.14
N GLU A 181 -11.96 3.21 12.63
CA GLU A 181 -12.09 1.92 13.30
C GLU A 181 -11.31 1.87 14.62
N ILE A 182 -10.06 2.34 14.64
CA ILE A 182 -9.25 2.44 15.88
C ILE A 182 -9.97 3.32 16.92
N ARG A 183 -10.56 4.44 16.50
CA ARG A 183 -11.32 5.32 17.40
C ARG A 183 -12.56 4.65 17.99
N SER A 184 -13.23 3.78 17.22
CA SER A 184 -14.39 3.03 17.72
C SER A 184 -14.03 1.99 18.79
N LEU A 185 -12.81 1.44 18.76
CA LEU A 185 -12.31 0.48 19.75
C LEU A 185 -11.81 1.12 21.06
N ARG A 186 -11.68 2.46 21.10
CA ARG A 186 -11.28 3.21 22.30
C ARG A 186 -12.47 3.70 23.14
N LYS A 187 -13.69 3.58 22.63
CA LYS A 187 -14.93 3.92 23.33
C LYS A 187 -15.47 2.69 24.05
#